data_AF-A0A557S0E2-F1
#
_entry.id   AF-A0A557S0E2-F1
#
_cell.length_a   1.000
_cell.length_b   1.000
_cell.length_c   1.000
_cell.angle_alpha   90.00
_cell.angle_beta   90.00
_cell.angle_gamma   90.00
#
_symmetry.space_group_name_H-M   'P 1'
#
loop_
_entity.id
_entity.type
_entity.pdbx_description
1 polymer ?
#
loop_
_entity_poly.entity_id
_entity_poly.type
_entity_poly.pdbx_seq_one_letter_code
_entity_poly.pdbx_strand_id
1 'polypeptide(L)' 'MKTEKQLAHILDEVISIAMERGKTAATAGDDFSQGEASAYHDMLEHVVQAAEQVGYDMSELGLDGHRVDELLLPIKKKAS' A
#
# COMPACT_ATOMS: atom_id res chain seq x y z
N MET A 1 -0.55 -11.94 22.90
CA MET A 1 -1.98 -11.88 22.52
C MET A 1 -2.59 -10.47 22.44
N LYS A 2 -2.45 -9.55 23.42
CA LYS A 2 -3.07 -8.19 23.29
C LYS A 2 -2.30 -7.28 22.31
N THR A 3 -0.97 -7.31 22.37
CA THR A 3 -0.07 -6.48 21.56
C THR A 3 -0.04 -6.87 20.08
N GLU A 4 -0.10 -8.17 19.77
CA GLU A 4 -0.12 -8.66 18.38
C GLU A 4 -1.39 -8.22 17.64
N LYS A 5 -2.56 -8.29 18.31
CA LYS A 5 -3.83 -7.78 17.74
C LYS A 5 -3.86 -6.27 17.57
N GLN A 6 -3.17 -5.52 18.44
CA GLN A 6 -3.04 -4.07 18.28
C GLN A 6 -2.11 -3.72 17.12
N LEU A 7 -1.01 -4.46 16.95
CA LEU A 7 -0.11 -4.30 15.82
C LEU A 7 -0.81 -4.62 14.49
N ALA A 8 -1.58 -5.71 14.44
CA ALA A 8 -2.44 -6.07 13.30
C ALA A 8 -3.29 -4.89 12.82
N HIS A 9 -4.02 -4.29 13.77
CA HIS A 9 -4.97 -3.24 13.50
C HIS A 9 -4.26 -1.94 13.04
N ILE A 10 -3.12 -1.62 13.65
CA ILE A 10 -2.32 -0.47 13.22
C ILE A 10 -1.78 -0.68 11.79
N LEU A 11 -1.29 -1.88 11.48
CA LEU A 11 -0.82 -2.21 10.13
C LEU A 11 -1.95 -2.10 9.11
N ASP A 12 -3.13 -2.65 9.40
CA ASP A 12 -4.32 -2.56 8.55
C ASP A 12 -4.76 -1.11 8.29
N GLU A 13 -4.78 -0.26 9.34
CA GLU A 13 -5.09 1.17 9.18
C GLU A 13 -4.04 1.89 8.31
N VAL A 14 -2.77 1.62 8.56
CA VAL A 14 -1.65 2.23 7.84
C VAL A 14 -1.68 1.84 6.35
N ILE A 15 -1.90 0.55 6.07
CA ILE A 15 -2.03 0.02 4.71
C ILE A 15 -3.23 0.63 4.01
N SER A 16 -4.39 0.66 4.67
CA SER A 16 -5.62 1.26 4.13
C SER A 16 -5.43 2.73 3.76
N ILE A 17 -4.82 3.53 4.63
CA ILE A 17 -4.55 4.95 4.38
C ILE A 17 -3.55 5.12 3.23
N ALA A 18 -2.47 4.34 3.22
CA ALA A 18 -1.45 4.41 2.18
C ALA A 18 -2.04 4.04 0.79
N MET A 19 -2.92 3.04 0.73
CA MET A 19 -3.63 2.68 -0.50
C MET A 19 -4.57 3.79 -0.97
N GLU A 20 -5.40 4.35 -0.08
CA GLU A 20 -6.34 5.42 -0.42
C GLU A 20 -5.60 6.66 -0.95
N ARG A 21 -4.55 7.08 -0.25
CA ARG A 21 -3.76 8.26 -0.61
C ARG A 21 -2.92 8.03 -1.85
N GLY A 22 -2.25 6.90 -1.95
CA GLY A 22 -1.47 6.53 -3.12
C GLY A 22 -2.33 6.46 -4.38
N LYS A 23 -3.53 5.89 -4.29
CA LYS A 23 -4.48 5.85 -5.42
C LYS A 23 -4.97 7.25 -5.82
N THR A 24 -5.30 8.08 -4.84
CA THR A 24 -5.69 9.48 -5.10
C THR A 24 -4.59 10.21 -5.84
N ALA A 25 -3.35 10.10 -5.36
CA ALA A 25 -2.18 10.70 -5.95
C ALA A 25 -1.89 10.15 -7.37
N ALA A 26 -2.00 8.84 -7.57
CA ALA A 26 -1.81 8.20 -8.87
C ALA A 26 -2.79 8.70 -9.94
N THR A 27 -4.00 9.12 -9.53
CA THR A 27 -5.05 9.63 -10.42
C THR A 27 -5.02 11.14 -10.66
N ALA A 28 -4.30 11.92 -9.86
CA ALA A 28 -4.25 13.39 -9.98
C ALA A 28 -3.50 13.85 -11.25
N GLY A 29 -2.52 13.07 -11.71
CA GLY A 29 -1.89 13.24 -13.02
C GLY A 29 -0.85 14.36 -13.12
N ASP A 30 -0.55 15.08 -12.05
CA ASP A 30 0.58 16.01 -11.95
C ASP A 30 1.84 15.33 -11.38
N ASP A 31 3.02 15.89 -11.69
CA ASP A 31 4.31 15.32 -11.32
C ASP A 31 4.50 15.19 -9.80
N PHE A 32 3.91 16.10 -9.01
CA PHE A 32 4.00 16.05 -7.56
C PHE A 32 3.22 14.85 -7.02
N SER A 33 1.97 14.67 -7.45
CA SER A 33 1.16 13.53 -7.06
C SER A 33 1.66 12.20 -7.63
N GLN A 34 2.36 12.18 -8.77
CA GLN A 34 3.09 10.98 -9.20
C GLN A 34 4.22 10.62 -8.22
N GLY A 35 4.95 11.63 -7.71
CA GLY A 35 5.95 11.44 -6.66
C GLY A 35 5.35 10.91 -5.36
N GLU A 36 4.20 11.44 -4.91
CA GLU A 36 3.47 10.94 -3.74
C GLU A 36 3.00 9.48 -3.93
N ALA A 37 2.47 9.14 -5.10
CA ALA A 37 2.07 7.78 -5.41
C ALA A 37 3.24 6.79 -5.33
N SER A 38 4.41 7.19 -5.84
CA SER A 38 5.64 6.39 -5.73
C SER A 38 6.07 6.20 -4.27
N ALA A 39 5.99 7.24 -3.45
CA ALA A 39 6.35 7.14 -2.04
C ALA A 39 5.42 6.21 -1.25
N TYR A 40 4.12 6.21 -1.56
CA TYR A 40 3.16 5.27 -0.98
C TYR A 40 3.40 3.82 -1.45
N HIS A 41 3.86 3.63 -2.69
CA HIS A 41 4.25 2.31 -3.20
C HIS A 41 5.47 1.76 -2.44
N ASP A 42 6.55 2.53 -2.35
CA ASP A 42 7.76 2.12 -1.61
C ASP A 42 7.45 1.79 -0.13
N MET A 43 6.56 2.58 0.48
CA MET A 43 6.11 2.34 1.85
C MET A 43 5.36 1.00 1.98
N LEU A 44 4.40 0.72 1.09
CA LEU A 44 3.62 -0.52 1.13
C LEU A 44 4.49 -1.74 0.86
N GLU A 45 5.47 -1.66 -0.05
CA GLU A 45 6.45 -2.73 -0.27
C GLU A 45 7.25 -3.04 1.01
N HIS A 46 7.75 -2.02 1.71
CA HIS A 46 8.47 -2.23 2.96
C HIS A 46 7.59 -2.82 4.07
N VAL A 47 6.32 -2.41 4.14
CA VAL A 47 5.36 -2.97 5.11
C VAL A 47 5.10 -4.45 4.82
N VAL A 48 4.89 -4.83 3.56
CA VAL A 48 4.72 -6.22 3.14
C VAL A 48 5.95 -7.05 3.49
N GLN A 49 7.14 -6.59 3.11
CA GLN A 49 8.39 -7.30 3.40
C GLN A 49 8.62 -7.47 4.91
N ALA A 50 8.35 -6.43 5.71
CA ALA A 50 8.48 -6.51 7.16
C ALA A 50 7.45 -7.48 7.77
N ALA A 51 6.21 -7.45 7.29
CA ALA A 51 5.15 -8.34 7.75
C ALA A 51 5.47 -9.80 7.39
N GLU A 52 6.04 -10.09 6.22
CA GLU A 52 6.47 -11.44 5.83
C GLU A 52 7.62 -11.95 6.70
N GLN A 53 8.59 -11.09 7.00
CA GLN A 53 9.75 -11.42 7.84
C GLN A 53 9.37 -11.79 9.28
N VAL A 54 8.31 -11.20 9.81
CA VAL A 54 7.80 -11.50 11.16
C VAL A 54 6.75 -12.63 11.17
N GLY A 55 6.44 -13.21 10.00
CA GLY A 55 5.48 -14.29 9.86
C GLY A 55 4.02 -13.84 10.01
N TYR A 56 3.72 -12.58 9.69
CA TYR A 56 2.36 -12.04 9.70
C TYR A 56 1.56 -12.61 8.53
N ASP A 57 0.29 -12.96 8.78
CA ASP A 57 -0.60 -13.42 7.72
C ASP A 57 -1.09 -12.21 6.89
N MET A 58 -0.73 -12.17 5.60
CA MET A 58 -1.09 -11.08 4.69
C MET A 58 -2.60 -10.99 4.42
N SER A 59 -3.33 -12.10 4.61
CA SER A 59 -4.79 -12.11 4.49
C SER A 59 -5.47 -11.32 5.61
N GLU A 60 -4.85 -11.23 6.78
CA GLU A 60 -5.33 -10.38 7.88
C GLU A 60 -5.11 -8.89 7.60
N LEU A 61 -4.22 -8.55 6.66
CA LEU A 61 -3.88 -7.18 6.30
C LEU A 61 -4.61 -6.70 5.03
N GLY A 62 -5.53 -7.51 4.49
CA GLY A 62 -6.26 -7.18 3.25
C GLY A 62 -5.37 -7.13 2.00
N LEU A 63 -4.16 -7.70 2.08
CA LEU A 63 -3.16 -7.71 1.00
C LEU A 63 -3.11 -9.06 0.27
N ASP A 64 -3.93 -10.03 0.69
CA ASP A 64 -4.05 -11.32 0.00
C ASP A 64 -4.67 -11.13 -1.39
N GLY A 65 -3.91 -11.51 -2.42
CA GLY A 65 -4.32 -11.41 -3.82
C GLY A 65 -4.09 -10.06 -4.50
N HIS A 66 -3.59 -9.04 -3.80
CA HIS A 66 -3.24 -7.74 -4.39
C HIS A 66 -1.74 -7.49 -4.35
N ARG A 67 -1.09 -7.42 -5.52
CA ARG A 67 0.28 -6.89 -5.59
C ARG A 67 0.23 -5.39 -5.32
N VAL A 68 1.16 -4.87 -4.51
CA VAL A 68 1.34 -3.42 -4.27
C VAL A 68 1.37 -2.64 -5.60
N ASP A 69 1.97 -3.26 -6.63
CA ASP A 69 1.96 -2.79 -8.01
C ASP A 69 0.55 -2.57 -8.57
N GLU A 70 -0.36 -3.52 -8.41
CA GLU A 70 -1.73 -3.46 -8.94
C GLU A 70 -2.59 -2.39 -8.26
N LEU A 71 -2.24 -2.03 -7.03
CA LEU A 71 -2.98 -1.07 -6.21
C LEU A 71 -2.64 0.39 -6.55
N LEU A 72 -1.40 0.63 -6.97
CA LEU A 72 -0.85 1.98 -7.18
C LEU A 72 -0.36 2.25 -8.60
N LEU A 73 -0.59 1.31 -9.54
CA LEU A 73 -0.28 1.51 -10.96
C LEU A 73 -0.76 2.92 -11.40
N PRO A 74 0.14 3.79 -11.89
CA PRO A 74 -0.32 4.95 -12.63
C PRO A 74 -1.15 4.37 -13.77
N ILE A 75 -2.38 4.86 -13.93
CA ILE A 75 -3.16 4.56 -15.13
C ILE A 75 -2.40 5.21 -16.30
N LYS A 76 -1.35 4.55 -16.79
CA LYS A 76 -0.76 4.79 -18.11
C LYS A 76 -1.70 4.18 -19.13
N LYS A 77 -2.89 4.75 -19.22
CA LYS A 77 -3.70 4.74 -20.44
C LYS A 77 -3.95 6.19 -20.84
N LYS A 78 -2.90 6.82 -21.35
CA LYS A 78 -2.97 7.85 -22.40
C LYS A 78 -1.57 8.10 -22.95
N ALA A 79 -1.04 7.11 -23.65
CA ALA A 79 -0.19 7.35 -24.81
C ALA A 79 -1.03 6.93 -26.02
N SER A 80 -1.74 7.89 -26.59
CA SER A 80 -2.31 7.84 -27.94
C SER A 80 -2.03 9.18 -28.59
#